data_AF-W4EER8-F1
#
_entry.id   AF-W4EER8-F1
#
_cell.length_a   1.000
_cell.length_b   1.000
_cell.length_c   1.000
_cell.angle_alpha   90.00
_cell.angle_beta   90.00
_cell.angle_gamma   90.00
#
_symmetry.space_group_name_H-M   'P 1'
#
loop_
_entity.id
_entity.type
_entity.pdbx_description
1 polymer ?
#
loop_
_entity_poly.entity_id
_entity_poly.type
_entity_poly.pdbx_seq_one_letter_code
_entity_poly.pdbx_strand_id
1 'polypeptide(L)'
;MKKASVILSSALVLGTLLAGCGNSNKAENAAATTAPVATATAATEATTAPAAETGKYQDGTYYGTVDADPETGWQTFTQLTVEGGKITKADWNAFNVKKAGDLKKKVSEDGNYGLVKIGGAKSEWHEQAALAEAYLIEKQDPAALTVNAEGKTDAISGVSVHVSDFVGAAQAALAAGPAQAGPYKDGGYTAEGEMDAKSGWKSTVALSVANGNVVAVNFSGVNAAGDDKKQYSVDGKYGMKAGGAAAEWHEEIALAEKYFLENKGVAPTLDAEGKTDAISGVSIHVGEYFTLAQKALEGAK
;
A
#
# COMPACT_ATOMS: atom_id res chain seq x y z
N MET A 1 -12.95 12.93 38.07
CA MET A 1 -12.29 12.30 39.24
C MET A 1 -10.96 11.76 38.78
N LYS A 2 -9.88 12.16 39.48
CA LYS A 2 -8.48 11.80 39.19
C LYS A 2 -8.16 10.38 39.70
N LYS A 3 -7.04 9.84 39.20
CA LYS A 3 -6.18 8.72 39.70
C LYS A 3 -6.30 7.43 38.87
N ALA A 4 -5.24 6.72 38.49
CA ALA A 4 -3.81 6.90 38.68
C ALA A 4 -3.02 6.08 37.63
N SER A 5 -1.90 6.63 37.19
CA SER A 5 -0.81 5.94 36.48
C SER A 5 -0.06 5.00 37.41
N VAL A 6 0.36 3.85 36.91
CA VAL A 6 1.38 2.99 37.53
C VAL A 6 2.64 3.08 36.69
N ILE A 7 3.68 3.65 37.29
CA ILE A 7 5.06 3.71 36.82
C ILE A 7 5.76 2.48 37.38
N LEU A 8 6.44 1.70 36.53
CA LEU A 8 7.38 0.67 36.96
C LEU A 8 8.76 1.05 36.40
N SER A 9 9.67 1.40 37.30
CA SER A 9 11.06 1.74 37.00
C SER A 9 12.00 0.64 37.50
N SER A 10 13.14 0.55 36.79
CA SER A 10 14.48 0.21 37.31
C SER A 10 14.89 -1.27 37.38
N ALA A 11 15.81 -1.66 36.50
CA ALA A 11 17.09 -2.24 36.91
C ALA A 11 18.15 -2.06 35.81
N LEU A 12 19.16 -1.26 36.15
CA LEU A 12 20.35 -0.90 35.38
C LEU A 12 21.46 -1.91 35.72
N VAL A 13 22.14 -2.50 34.74
CA VAL A 13 23.44 -3.15 34.96
C VAL A 13 24.39 -2.75 33.83
N LEU A 14 25.31 -1.84 34.16
CA LEU A 14 26.53 -1.53 33.44
C LEU A 14 27.66 -2.38 34.03
N GLY A 15 28.44 -3.04 33.18
CA GLY A 15 29.69 -3.69 33.54
C GLY A 15 30.71 -3.51 32.43
N THR A 16 31.62 -2.55 32.61
CA THR A 16 32.91 -2.45 31.90
C THR A 16 34.02 -2.98 32.81
N LEU A 17 35.29 -2.92 32.34
CA LEU A 17 36.57 -3.45 32.86
C LEU A 17 36.98 -4.75 32.11
N LEU A 18 38.18 -4.96 31.57
CA LEU A 18 39.44 -4.21 31.55
C LEU A 18 40.36 -4.75 30.43
N ALA A 19 41.40 -3.98 30.11
CA ALA A 19 42.41 -4.20 29.06
C ALA A 19 43.30 -5.45 29.24
N GLY A 20 43.89 -5.90 28.11
CA GLY A 20 44.97 -6.90 28.09
C GLY A 20 45.66 -7.01 26.72
N CYS A 21 46.57 -6.07 26.41
CA CYS A 21 47.63 -6.29 25.41
C CYS A 21 48.87 -6.87 26.12
N GLY A 22 49.50 -7.89 25.55
CA GLY A 22 50.75 -8.45 26.07
C GLY A 22 51.37 -9.47 25.13
N ASN A 23 52.34 -9.02 24.34
CA ASN A 23 53.17 -9.78 23.41
C ASN A 23 54.47 -10.25 24.12
N SER A 24 54.94 -11.49 23.88
CA SER A 24 56.35 -11.85 23.57
C SER A 24 56.68 -13.35 23.73
N ASN A 25 57.05 -13.97 22.59
CA ASN A 25 58.18 -14.90 22.33
C ASN A 25 58.44 -16.16 23.19
N LYS A 26 58.55 -17.32 22.52
CA LYS A 26 59.84 -18.00 22.20
C LYS A 26 59.67 -19.34 21.44
N ALA A 27 60.41 -19.45 20.33
CA ALA A 27 61.08 -20.63 19.69
C ALA A 27 60.25 -21.88 19.33
N GLU A 28 60.50 -22.64 18.28
CA GLU A 28 61.49 -22.71 17.18
C GLU A 28 60.98 -23.86 16.28
N ASN A 29 61.01 -23.73 14.96
CA ASN A 29 61.74 -24.71 14.14
C ASN A 29 61.93 -24.17 12.72
N ALA A 30 63.14 -24.40 12.21
CA ALA A 30 63.72 -23.87 11.00
C ALA A 30 63.39 -24.70 9.75
N ALA A 31 63.37 -24.05 8.60
CA ALA A 31 64.01 -24.56 7.38
C ALA A 31 64.23 -23.40 6.38
N ALA A 32 65.47 -23.33 5.88
CA ALA A 32 65.97 -22.42 4.85
C ALA A 32 65.18 -22.57 3.53
N THR A 33 65.19 -21.66 2.55
CA THR A 33 66.38 -21.30 1.74
C THR A 33 66.03 -20.18 0.73
N THR A 34 67.02 -19.32 0.44
CA THR A 34 67.26 -18.54 -0.81
C THR A 34 66.29 -17.42 -1.25
N ALA A 35 66.79 -16.18 -1.15
CA ALA A 35 66.47 -15.08 -2.06
C ALA A 35 67.23 -15.24 -3.40
N PRO A 36 66.83 -14.58 -4.50
CA PRO A 36 67.29 -13.19 -4.71
C PRO A 36 66.30 -12.21 -5.38
N VAL A 37 66.42 -10.94 -4.96
CA VAL A 37 66.48 -9.67 -5.70
C VAL A 37 65.46 -9.33 -6.82
N ALA A 38 64.65 -8.32 -6.49
CA ALA A 38 64.19 -7.13 -7.23
C ALA A 38 63.48 -7.26 -8.61
N THR A 39 62.25 -6.75 -8.66
CA THR A 39 61.76 -5.93 -9.78
C THR A 39 60.76 -4.90 -9.25
N ALA A 40 60.96 -3.65 -9.64
CA ALA A 40 60.15 -2.49 -9.29
C ALA A 40 58.68 -2.66 -9.71
N THR A 41 57.75 -2.19 -8.88
CA THR A 41 56.34 -2.05 -9.25
C THR A 41 55.92 -0.61 -9.03
N ALA A 42 55.36 -0.03 -10.10
CA ALA A 42 54.95 1.35 -10.21
C ALA A 42 53.90 1.73 -9.17
N ALA A 43 54.02 2.95 -8.65
CA ALA A 43 52.98 3.60 -7.85
C ALA A 43 51.73 3.71 -8.72
N THR A 44 50.69 2.97 -8.34
CA THR A 44 49.34 3.15 -8.88
C THR A 44 48.71 4.26 -8.05
N GLU A 45 48.46 5.41 -8.68
CA GLU A 45 47.63 6.46 -8.10
C GLU A 45 46.25 5.85 -7.78
N ALA A 46 45.96 5.75 -6.49
CA ALA A 46 44.62 5.42 -6.03
C ALA A 46 43.72 6.63 -6.34
N THR A 47 43.00 6.55 -7.44
CA THR A 47 41.85 7.41 -7.70
C THR A 47 40.89 7.22 -6.53
N THR A 48 40.83 8.19 -5.63
CA THR A 48 39.80 8.28 -4.60
C THR A 48 38.44 8.24 -5.28
N ALA A 49 37.77 7.08 -5.20
CA ALA A 49 36.35 7.01 -5.48
C ALA A 49 35.64 8.05 -4.59
N PRO A 50 34.66 8.81 -5.10
CA PRO A 50 33.88 9.70 -4.27
C PRO A 50 33.34 8.91 -3.09
N ALA A 51 33.56 9.39 -1.86
CA ALA A 51 32.91 8.83 -0.70
C ALA A 51 31.40 8.83 -0.98
N ALA A 52 30.77 7.65 -0.96
CA ALA A 52 29.33 7.54 -1.11
C ALA A 52 28.68 8.46 -0.08
N GLU A 53 27.96 9.48 -0.54
CA GLU A 53 27.12 10.27 0.35
C GLU A 53 26.20 9.30 1.07
N THR A 54 26.33 9.24 2.39
CA THR A 54 25.48 8.39 3.22
C THR A 54 24.09 8.98 3.17
N GLY A 55 23.20 8.31 2.42
CA GLY A 55 21.83 8.78 2.23
C GLY A 55 21.02 8.81 3.52
N LYS A 56 19.97 9.64 3.53
CA LYS A 56 19.15 9.99 4.70
C LYS A 56 18.28 8.82 5.19
N TYR A 57 17.90 7.92 4.29
CA TYR A 57 16.92 6.86 4.55
C TYR A 57 17.56 5.47 4.44
N GLN A 58 16.89 4.44 4.98
CA GLN A 58 17.32 3.07 4.78
C GLN A 58 16.89 2.58 3.40
N ASP A 59 17.68 1.71 2.77
CA ASP A 59 17.30 1.15 1.48
C ASP A 59 16.07 0.25 1.60
N GLY A 60 15.20 0.31 0.60
CA GLY A 60 14.00 -0.51 0.53
C GLY A 60 12.79 0.20 -0.08
N THR A 61 11.67 -0.52 -0.11
CA THR A 61 10.37 0.02 -0.50
C THR A 61 9.69 0.61 0.71
N TYR A 62 9.07 1.78 0.58
CA TYR A 62 8.28 2.42 1.62
C TYR A 62 6.84 2.54 1.15
N TYR A 63 5.89 2.43 2.06
CA TYR A 63 4.47 2.57 1.77
C TYR A 63 3.77 3.33 2.89
N GLY A 64 2.99 4.35 2.53
CA GLY A 64 2.23 5.14 3.48
C GLY A 64 0.91 5.60 2.87
N THR A 65 -0.09 5.78 3.71
CA THR A 65 -1.41 6.28 3.33
C THR A 65 -1.80 7.48 4.17
N VAL A 66 -2.78 8.23 3.68
CA VAL A 66 -3.59 9.15 4.49
C VAL A 66 -5.00 8.58 4.64
N ASP A 67 -5.83 9.22 5.45
CA ASP A 67 -7.23 8.83 5.59
C ASP A 67 -7.97 8.98 4.26
N ALA A 68 -8.96 8.11 4.04
CA ALA A 68 -9.80 8.18 2.86
C ALA A 68 -10.67 9.45 2.91
N ASP A 69 -10.84 10.09 1.75
CA ASP A 69 -11.83 11.14 1.60
C ASP A 69 -13.23 10.54 1.85
N PRO A 70 -13.99 11.03 2.84
CA PRO A 70 -15.24 10.41 3.25
C PRO A 70 -16.36 10.56 2.21
N GLU A 71 -16.28 11.55 1.32
CA GLU A 71 -17.29 11.78 0.28
C GLU A 71 -17.05 10.85 -0.91
N THR A 72 -15.85 10.88 -1.46
CA THR A 72 -15.46 10.17 -2.68
C THR A 72 -15.01 8.73 -2.43
N GLY A 73 -14.51 8.44 -1.22
CA GLY A 73 -13.91 7.17 -0.85
C GLY A 73 -12.50 6.95 -1.40
N TRP A 74 -11.87 7.95 -2.02
CA TRP A 74 -10.48 7.81 -2.46
C TRP A 74 -9.54 7.90 -1.26
N GLN A 75 -8.69 6.89 -1.11
CA GLN A 75 -7.60 6.88 -0.14
C GLN A 75 -6.27 6.97 -0.86
N THR A 76 -5.55 8.07 -0.61
CA THR A 76 -4.24 8.29 -1.20
C THR A 76 -3.18 7.46 -0.50
N PHE A 77 -2.28 6.92 -1.30
CA PHE A 77 -1.06 6.28 -0.85
C PHE A 77 0.15 6.82 -1.60
N THR A 78 1.32 6.59 -1.02
CA THR A 78 2.61 6.82 -1.67
C THR A 78 3.49 5.60 -1.47
N GLN A 79 4.03 5.09 -2.57
CA GLN A 79 5.07 4.08 -2.55
C GLN A 79 6.40 4.71 -2.98
N LEU A 80 7.45 4.54 -2.19
CA LEU A 80 8.79 5.06 -2.51
C LEU A 80 9.77 3.90 -2.65
N THR A 81 10.75 4.05 -3.52
CA THR A 81 11.95 3.20 -3.53
C THR A 81 13.13 4.03 -3.06
N VAL A 82 13.87 3.52 -2.07
CA VAL A 82 15.11 4.11 -1.59
C VAL A 82 16.27 3.19 -1.92
N GLU A 83 17.30 3.74 -2.58
CA GLU A 83 18.55 3.05 -2.94
C GLU A 83 19.73 3.97 -2.62
N GLY A 84 20.76 3.46 -1.95
CA GLY A 84 21.88 4.29 -1.47
C GLY A 84 21.44 5.40 -0.50
N GLY A 85 20.35 5.17 0.23
CA GLY A 85 19.69 6.08 1.16
C GLY A 85 19.04 7.31 0.52
N LYS A 86 18.83 7.31 -0.81
CA LYS A 86 18.12 8.35 -1.57
C LYS A 86 16.83 7.78 -2.17
N ILE A 87 15.77 8.58 -2.20
CA ILE A 87 14.52 8.26 -2.92
C ILE A 87 14.83 8.23 -4.42
N THR A 88 14.73 7.07 -5.05
CA THR A 88 14.96 6.88 -6.50
C THR A 88 13.66 6.72 -7.28
N LYS A 89 12.56 6.35 -6.62
CA LYS A 89 11.23 6.29 -7.21
C LYS A 89 10.18 6.78 -6.22
N ALA A 90 9.15 7.42 -6.75
CA ALA A 90 7.95 7.80 -6.02
C ALA A 90 6.73 7.46 -6.88
N ASP A 91 5.73 6.82 -6.28
CA ASP A 91 4.44 6.52 -6.88
C ASP A 91 3.35 7.09 -5.98
N TRP A 92 2.76 8.21 -6.39
CA TRP A 92 1.60 8.83 -5.78
C TRP A 92 0.34 8.31 -6.45
N ASN A 93 -0.46 7.55 -5.71
CA ASN A 93 -1.65 6.94 -6.27
C ASN A 93 -2.77 6.87 -5.22
N ALA A 94 -3.91 6.30 -5.57
CA ALA A 94 -5.02 6.10 -4.64
C ALA A 94 -5.85 4.89 -5.03
N PHE A 95 -6.48 4.26 -4.04
CA PHE A 95 -7.53 3.24 -4.24
C PHE A 95 -8.86 3.76 -3.70
N ASN A 96 -9.98 3.21 -4.16
CA ASN A 96 -11.30 3.61 -3.68
C ASN A 96 -11.82 2.61 -2.65
N VAL A 97 -12.02 3.02 -1.39
CA VAL A 97 -12.47 2.13 -0.31
C VAL A 97 -13.93 1.71 -0.42
N LYS A 98 -14.73 2.41 -1.24
CA LYS A 98 -16.16 2.14 -1.43
C LYS A 98 -16.43 1.23 -2.64
N LYS A 99 -15.62 1.35 -3.69
CA LYS A 99 -15.83 0.68 -4.98
C LYS A 99 -14.74 -0.31 -5.34
N ALA A 100 -13.56 -0.23 -4.72
CA ALA A 100 -12.35 -0.94 -5.10
C ALA A 100 -12.05 -0.77 -6.60
N GLY A 101 -11.40 -1.76 -7.22
CA GLY A 101 -11.06 -1.76 -8.64
C GLY A 101 -9.78 -0.99 -8.95
N ASP A 102 -9.72 -0.41 -10.15
CA ASP A 102 -8.51 0.24 -10.66
C ASP A 102 -8.04 1.39 -9.76
N LEU A 103 -6.72 1.48 -9.62
CA LEU A 103 -6.07 2.58 -8.92
C LEU A 103 -6.23 3.89 -9.71
N LYS A 104 -6.22 5.02 -8.99
CA LYS A 104 -6.53 6.35 -9.53
C LYS A 104 -5.66 6.75 -10.73
N LYS A 105 -4.36 6.40 -10.74
CA LYS A 105 -3.49 6.61 -11.91
C LYS A 105 -4.08 5.95 -13.15
N LYS A 106 -4.36 4.65 -13.08
CA LYS A 106 -4.96 3.89 -14.19
C LYS A 106 -6.31 4.46 -14.62
N VAL A 107 -7.18 4.80 -13.67
CA VAL A 107 -8.47 5.45 -13.96
C VAL A 107 -8.27 6.78 -14.71
N SER A 108 -7.23 7.55 -14.36
CA SER A 108 -6.89 8.79 -15.05
C SER A 108 -6.27 8.58 -16.43
N GLU A 109 -5.38 7.60 -16.58
CA GLU A 109 -4.74 7.22 -17.86
C GLU A 109 -5.78 6.73 -18.87
N ASP A 110 -6.75 5.94 -18.41
CA ASP A 110 -7.88 5.48 -19.23
C ASP A 110 -8.89 6.60 -19.57
N GLY A 111 -8.68 7.82 -19.03
CA GLY A 111 -9.53 8.99 -19.25
C GLY A 111 -10.85 8.96 -18.49
N ASN A 112 -11.01 8.04 -17.53
CA ASN A 112 -12.23 7.81 -16.75
C ASN A 112 -12.29 8.68 -15.47
N TYR A 113 -11.19 9.35 -15.10
CA TYR A 113 -11.19 10.33 -14.00
C TYR A 113 -11.68 11.72 -14.45
N GLY A 114 -11.30 12.14 -15.67
CA GLY A 114 -11.91 13.26 -16.38
C GLY A 114 -11.54 14.66 -15.89
N LEU A 115 -10.31 14.92 -15.44
CA LEU A 115 -9.95 16.29 -15.00
C LEU A 115 -9.93 17.29 -16.16
N VAL A 116 -9.51 16.88 -17.35
CA VAL A 116 -9.46 17.78 -18.51
C VAL A 116 -10.85 17.90 -19.12
N LYS A 117 -11.45 16.77 -19.48
CA LYS A 117 -12.74 16.74 -20.21
C LYS A 117 -13.92 17.29 -19.39
N ILE A 118 -13.94 17.04 -18.08
CA ILE A 118 -15.06 17.42 -17.20
C ILE A 118 -14.67 18.61 -16.32
N GLY A 119 -13.46 18.60 -15.76
CA GLY A 119 -12.99 19.61 -14.81
C GLY A 119 -12.33 20.85 -15.44
N GLY A 120 -12.06 20.86 -16.75
CA GLY A 120 -11.38 21.98 -17.42
C GLY A 120 -9.92 22.17 -17.00
N ALA A 121 -9.30 21.16 -16.39
CA ALA A 121 -7.89 21.20 -16.03
C ALA A 121 -7.00 21.20 -17.28
N LYS A 122 -5.76 21.66 -17.14
CA LYS A 122 -4.77 21.71 -18.24
C LYS A 122 -4.19 20.34 -18.60
N SER A 123 -4.24 19.39 -17.68
CA SER A 123 -3.64 18.06 -17.76
C SER A 123 -4.40 17.09 -16.88
N GLU A 124 -4.33 15.81 -17.21
CA GLU A 124 -4.98 14.75 -16.45
C GLU A 124 -4.24 14.50 -15.11
N TRP A 125 -4.93 13.82 -14.18
CA TRP A 125 -4.42 13.65 -12.83
C TRP A 125 -3.06 12.91 -12.81
N HIS A 126 -2.90 11.85 -13.60
CA HIS A 126 -1.66 11.08 -13.67
C HIS A 126 -0.46 11.89 -14.17
N GLU A 127 -0.67 12.82 -15.11
CA GLU A 127 0.38 13.71 -15.61
C GLU A 127 0.83 14.70 -14.52
N GLN A 128 -0.13 15.26 -13.77
CA GLN A 128 0.18 16.13 -12.63
C GLN A 128 0.85 15.37 -11.49
N ALA A 129 0.47 14.12 -11.25
CA ALA A 129 1.08 13.26 -10.25
C ALA A 129 2.56 12.97 -10.57
N ALA A 130 2.88 12.67 -11.85
CA ALA A 130 4.26 12.45 -12.29
C ALA A 130 5.17 13.67 -12.04
N LEU A 131 4.64 14.90 -12.21
CA LEU A 131 5.39 16.13 -11.90
C LEU A 131 5.67 16.26 -10.39
N ALA A 132 4.69 15.94 -9.54
CA ALA A 132 4.85 15.96 -8.09
C ALA A 132 5.84 14.89 -7.60
N GLU A 133 5.79 13.69 -8.18
CA GLU A 133 6.72 12.59 -7.91
C GLU A 133 8.16 12.96 -8.26
N ALA A 134 8.38 13.52 -9.45
CA ALA A 134 9.68 13.99 -9.89
C ALA A 134 10.24 15.07 -8.95
N TYR A 135 9.39 15.99 -8.48
CA TYR A 135 9.79 17.01 -7.50
C TYR A 135 10.22 16.39 -6.16
N LEU A 136 9.48 15.40 -5.65
CA LEU A 136 9.87 14.69 -4.43
C LEU A 136 11.21 13.96 -4.59
N ILE A 137 11.41 13.29 -5.73
CA ILE A 137 12.69 12.63 -6.06
C ILE A 137 13.83 13.66 -6.15
N GLU A 138 13.60 14.86 -6.69
CA GLU A 138 14.63 15.90 -6.73
C GLU A 138 14.95 16.43 -5.31
N LYS A 139 13.92 16.74 -4.52
CA LYS A 139 14.09 17.39 -3.21
C LYS A 139 14.46 16.46 -2.08
N GLN A 140 14.20 15.15 -2.21
CA GLN A 140 14.48 14.13 -1.20
C GLN A 140 13.77 14.36 0.15
N ASP A 141 12.79 15.28 0.18
CA ASP A 141 12.06 15.69 1.37
C ASP A 141 10.62 16.08 1.01
N PRO A 142 9.60 15.33 1.48
CA PRO A 142 8.21 15.71 1.28
C PRO A 142 7.86 17.10 1.82
N ALA A 143 8.52 17.55 2.90
CA ALA A 143 8.26 18.88 3.47
C ALA A 143 8.72 20.03 2.58
N ALA A 144 9.54 19.77 1.56
CA ALA A 144 9.91 20.77 0.56
C ALA A 144 8.73 21.13 -0.37
N LEU A 145 7.72 20.28 -0.47
CA LEU A 145 6.50 20.57 -1.21
C LEU A 145 5.53 21.38 -0.33
N THR A 146 5.76 22.68 -0.24
CA THR A 146 4.88 23.58 0.53
C THR A 146 3.51 23.68 -0.13
N VAL A 147 2.46 23.61 0.68
CA VAL A 147 1.07 23.73 0.23
C VAL A 147 0.36 24.93 0.85
N ASN A 148 -0.59 25.50 0.12
CA ASN A 148 -1.47 26.57 0.59
C ASN A 148 -2.63 26.01 1.46
N ALA A 149 -3.54 26.90 1.90
CA ALA A 149 -4.67 26.51 2.74
C ALA A 149 -5.64 25.54 2.03
N GLU A 150 -5.68 25.58 0.70
CA GLU A 150 -6.45 24.67 -0.14
C GLU A 150 -5.69 23.36 -0.40
N GLY A 151 -4.46 23.16 0.11
CA GLY A 151 -3.68 21.94 -0.12
C GLY A 151 -3.04 21.83 -1.51
N LYS A 152 -2.93 22.95 -2.24
CA LYS A 152 -2.28 23.06 -3.56
C LYS A 152 -0.89 23.67 -3.45
N THR A 153 -0.07 23.52 -4.49
CA THR A 153 1.28 24.09 -4.54
C THR A 153 1.50 24.89 -5.82
N ASP A 154 2.20 26.02 -5.71
CA ASP A 154 2.70 26.80 -6.85
C ASP A 154 4.18 26.47 -7.15
N ALA A 155 4.80 25.59 -6.37
CA ALA A 155 6.21 25.21 -6.53
C ALA A 155 6.47 24.36 -7.79
N ILE A 156 5.42 23.77 -8.37
CA ILE A 156 5.49 22.88 -9.52
C ILE A 156 4.59 23.42 -10.64
N SER A 157 5.22 23.91 -11.70
CA SER A 157 4.49 24.33 -12.90
C SER A 157 3.72 23.14 -13.49
N GLY A 158 2.44 23.35 -13.81
CA GLY A 158 1.57 22.33 -14.39
C GLY A 158 0.80 21.49 -13.37
N VAL A 159 1.06 21.64 -12.07
CA VAL A 159 0.29 20.97 -11.01
C VAL A 159 -0.78 21.93 -10.46
N SER A 160 -2.01 21.45 -10.41
CA SER A 160 -3.21 22.20 -10.00
C SER A 160 -4.14 21.40 -9.06
N VAL A 161 -3.85 20.11 -8.90
CA VAL A 161 -4.50 19.20 -7.96
C VAL A 161 -4.05 19.45 -6.52
N HIS A 162 -4.83 18.94 -5.57
CA HIS A 162 -4.48 18.94 -4.15
C HIS A 162 -3.33 17.95 -3.94
N VAL A 163 -2.16 18.45 -3.54
CA VAL A 163 -0.94 17.66 -3.31
C VAL A 163 -0.68 17.43 -1.82
N SER A 164 -1.48 18.01 -0.92
CA SER A 164 -1.39 17.78 0.53
C SER A 164 -1.41 16.30 0.90
N ASP A 165 -2.26 15.52 0.23
CA ASP A 165 -2.41 14.08 0.49
C ASP A 165 -1.17 13.29 0.06
N PHE A 166 -0.51 13.73 -1.03
CA PHE A 166 0.78 13.18 -1.45
C PHE A 166 1.87 13.46 -0.42
N VAL A 167 1.96 14.70 0.08
CA VAL A 167 2.93 15.07 1.12
C VAL A 167 2.69 14.24 2.37
N GLY A 168 1.45 14.16 2.84
CA GLY A 168 1.07 13.38 4.02
C GLY A 168 1.40 11.90 3.86
N ALA A 169 1.04 11.28 2.73
CA ALA A 169 1.31 9.88 2.48
C ALA A 169 2.81 9.58 2.34
N ALA A 170 3.60 10.45 1.69
CA ALA A 170 5.04 10.32 1.59
C ALA A 170 5.73 10.47 2.95
N GLN A 171 5.29 11.40 3.80
CA GLN A 171 5.77 11.55 5.17
C GLN A 171 5.45 10.31 6.00
N ALA A 172 4.21 9.81 5.92
CA ALA A 172 3.78 8.59 6.59
C ALA A 172 4.63 7.38 6.15
N ALA A 173 4.90 7.26 4.84
CA ALA A 173 5.74 6.21 4.28
C ALA A 173 7.14 6.26 4.90
N LEU A 174 7.84 7.39 4.80
CA LEU A 174 9.20 7.56 5.32
C LEU A 174 9.28 7.35 6.84
N ALA A 175 8.27 7.80 7.60
CA ALA A 175 8.19 7.62 9.05
C ALA A 175 7.99 6.16 9.46
N ALA A 176 7.26 5.37 8.66
CA ALA A 176 7.05 3.94 8.91
C ALA A 176 8.31 3.09 8.67
N GLY A 177 9.26 3.58 7.85
CA GLY A 177 10.43 2.82 7.44
C GLY A 177 10.14 1.87 6.26
N PRO A 178 11.13 1.05 5.85
CA PRO A 178 10.93 0.08 4.79
C PRO A 178 9.80 -0.90 5.10
N ALA A 179 8.91 -1.10 4.13
CA ALA A 179 7.77 -2.00 4.17
C ALA A 179 7.99 -3.17 3.19
N GLN A 180 7.65 -4.38 3.64
CA GLN A 180 7.63 -5.56 2.78
C GLN A 180 6.39 -5.52 1.89
N ALA A 181 6.60 -5.60 0.57
CA ALA A 181 5.51 -5.76 -0.38
C ALA A 181 4.85 -7.14 -0.22
N GLY A 182 3.53 -7.20 -0.43
CA GLY A 182 2.79 -8.44 -0.53
C GLY A 182 3.05 -9.18 -1.85
N PRO A 183 2.43 -10.35 -2.05
CA PRO A 183 2.74 -11.25 -3.16
C PRO A 183 2.08 -10.84 -4.50
N TYR A 184 1.22 -9.83 -4.50
CA TYR A 184 0.43 -9.47 -5.66
C TYR A 184 1.06 -8.29 -6.42
N LYS A 185 0.73 -8.15 -7.70
CA LYS A 185 1.00 -6.96 -8.49
C LYS A 185 -0.05 -5.91 -8.15
N ASP A 186 0.38 -4.66 -8.11
CA ASP A 186 -0.50 -3.53 -7.82
C ASP A 186 -1.45 -3.28 -9.00
N GLY A 187 -2.70 -2.93 -8.69
CA GLY A 187 -3.73 -2.70 -9.71
C GLY A 187 -5.15 -2.99 -9.25
N GLY A 188 -6.08 -2.83 -10.18
CA GLY A 188 -7.47 -3.24 -10.04
C GLY A 188 -7.70 -4.63 -10.62
N TYR A 189 -8.47 -5.46 -9.91
CA TYR A 189 -8.80 -6.81 -10.36
C TYR A 189 -10.29 -7.07 -10.18
N THR A 190 -10.93 -7.63 -11.19
CA THR A 190 -12.37 -7.89 -11.17
C THR A 190 -12.69 -9.32 -11.56
N ALA A 191 -13.75 -9.87 -10.99
CA ALA A 191 -14.33 -11.13 -11.40
C ALA A 191 -15.85 -11.07 -11.31
N GLU A 192 -16.54 -11.83 -12.16
CA GLU A 192 -17.98 -11.99 -12.14
C GLU A 192 -18.37 -13.47 -12.21
N GLY A 193 -19.48 -13.78 -11.57
CA GLY A 193 -20.14 -15.07 -11.64
C GLY A 193 -21.15 -15.14 -12.78
N GLU A 194 -21.84 -16.27 -12.85
CA GLU A 194 -22.93 -16.48 -13.80
C GLU A 194 -24.23 -15.82 -13.31
N MET A 195 -25.14 -15.53 -14.24
CA MET A 195 -26.46 -15.02 -13.89
C MET A 195 -27.27 -16.10 -13.17
N ASP A 196 -27.66 -15.85 -11.92
CA ASP A 196 -28.57 -16.73 -11.20
C ASP A 196 -30.00 -16.50 -11.67
N ALA A 197 -30.59 -17.49 -12.36
CA ALA A 197 -31.92 -17.38 -12.93
C ALA A 197 -33.03 -17.20 -11.88
N LYS A 198 -32.79 -17.59 -10.62
CA LYS A 198 -33.78 -17.50 -9.54
C LYS A 198 -33.85 -16.11 -8.94
N SER A 199 -32.69 -15.52 -8.63
CA SER A 199 -32.60 -14.19 -8.02
C SER A 199 -32.56 -13.08 -9.07
N GLY A 200 -32.11 -13.37 -10.29
CA GLY A 200 -31.92 -12.38 -11.36
C GLY A 200 -30.66 -11.53 -11.20
N TRP A 201 -29.68 -11.99 -10.43
CA TRP A 201 -28.40 -11.30 -10.19
C TRP A 201 -27.23 -12.19 -10.57
N LYS A 202 -26.17 -11.61 -11.15
CA LYS A 202 -24.83 -12.22 -11.14
C LYS A 202 -23.96 -11.54 -10.09
N SER A 203 -23.17 -12.31 -9.35
CA SER A 203 -22.24 -11.79 -8.35
C SER A 203 -21.06 -11.08 -9.03
N THR A 204 -20.61 -9.96 -8.46
CA THR A 204 -19.44 -9.21 -8.93
C THR A 204 -18.47 -8.96 -7.79
N VAL A 205 -17.17 -9.01 -8.10
CA VAL A 205 -16.07 -8.69 -7.20
C VAL A 205 -15.14 -7.71 -7.87
N ALA A 206 -14.78 -6.64 -7.17
CA ALA A 206 -13.65 -5.77 -7.50
C ALA A 206 -12.66 -5.72 -6.33
N LEU A 207 -11.38 -5.72 -6.63
CA LEU A 207 -10.27 -5.64 -5.68
C LEU A 207 -9.33 -4.52 -6.10
N SER A 208 -8.74 -3.83 -5.13
CA SER A 208 -7.59 -2.95 -5.35
C SER A 208 -6.40 -3.53 -4.59
N VAL A 209 -5.26 -3.61 -5.27
CA VAL A 209 -3.98 -4.05 -4.69
C VAL A 209 -2.99 -2.90 -4.72
N ALA A 210 -2.34 -2.64 -3.58
CA ALA A 210 -1.27 -1.66 -3.46
C ALA A 210 -0.16 -2.18 -2.52
N ASN A 211 1.09 -1.92 -2.86
CA ASN A 211 2.28 -2.51 -2.22
C ASN A 211 2.14 -4.05 -2.08
N GLY A 212 1.60 -4.68 -3.10
CA GLY A 212 1.33 -6.11 -3.23
C GLY A 212 0.30 -6.71 -2.27
N ASN A 213 -0.47 -5.88 -1.55
CA ASN A 213 -1.52 -6.31 -0.62
C ASN A 213 -2.89 -5.88 -1.13
N VAL A 214 -3.94 -6.66 -0.83
CA VAL A 214 -5.32 -6.21 -1.06
C VAL A 214 -5.64 -5.10 -0.07
N VAL A 215 -5.95 -3.91 -0.60
CA VAL A 215 -6.22 -2.70 0.18
C VAL A 215 -7.69 -2.25 0.11
N ALA A 216 -8.44 -2.72 -0.88
CA ALA A 216 -9.89 -2.54 -0.96
C ALA A 216 -10.56 -3.72 -1.66
N VAL A 217 -11.82 -3.97 -1.31
CA VAL A 217 -12.67 -5.01 -1.88
C VAL A 217 -14.09 -4.48 -2.02
N ASN A 218 -14.77 -4.88 -3.09
CA ASN A 218 -16.18 -4.61 -3.31
C ASN A 218 -16.87 -5.88 -3.87
N PHE A 219 -17.67 -6.52 -3.03
CA PHE A 219 -18.59 -7.60 -3.30
C PHE A 219 -19.99 -7.01 -3.58
N SER A 220 -20.51 -7.25 -4.78
CA SER A 220 -21.82 -6.75 -5.20
C SER A 220 -22.50 -7.72 -6.16
N GLY A 221 -23.41 -7.24 -7.00
CA GLY A 221 -23.92 -8.00 -8.12
C GLY A 221 -24.53 -7.06 -9.12
N VAL A 222 -24.86 -7.58 -10.29
CA VAL A 222 -25.58 -6.83 -11.32
C VAL A 222 -26.74 -7.63 -11.85
N ASN A 223 -27.90 -6.99 -12.00
CA ASN A 223 -29.08 -7.61 -12.57
C ASN A 223 -29.18 -7.37 -14.09
N ALA A 224 -30.20 -7.93 -14.74
CA ALA A 224 -30.42 -7.76 -16.18
C ALA A 224 -30.68 -6.31 -16.62
N ALA A 225 -31.09 -5.43 -15.71
CA ALA A 225 -31.28 -3.99 -15.97
C ALA A 225 -29.99 -3.18 -15.80
N GLY A 226 -28.90 -3.80 -15.30
CA GLY A 226 -27.63 -3.12 -15.02
C GLY A 226 -27.58 -2.45 -13.64
N ASP A 227 -28.58 -2.69 -12.76
CA ASP A 227 -28.53 -2.15 -11.40
C ASP A 227 -27.43 -2.84 -10.59
N ASP A 228 -26.72 -2.08 -9.75
CA ASP A 228 -25.77 -2.62 -8.77
C ASP A 228 -26.50 -3.10 -7.52
N LYS A 229 -26.26 -4.35 -7.09
CA LYS A 229 -26.98 -5.01 -6.00
C LYS A 229 -26.76 -4.32 -4.65
N LYS A 230 -25.53 -3.90 -4.37
CA LYS A 230 -25.20 -3.21 -3.13
C LYS A 230 -25.96 -1.89 -3.04
N GLN A 231 -25.92 -1.08 -4.10
CA GLN A 231 -26.69 0.16 -4.17
C GLN A 231 -28.20 -0.11 -4.14
N TYR A 232 -28.67 -1.15 -4.82
CA TYR A 232 -30.09 -1.56 -4.80
C TYR A 232 -30.56 -1.90 -3.38
N SER A 233 -29.70 -2.53 -2.57
CA SER A 233 -29.98 -2.79 -1.15
C SER A 233 -29.89 -1.52 -0.29
N VAL A 234 -28.93 -0.63 -0.54
CA VAL A 234 -28.82 0.68 0.14
C VAL A 234 -30.08 1.52 -0.10
N ASP A 235 -30.60 1.50 -1.33
CA ASP A 235 -31.85 2.16 -1.72
C ASP A 235 -33.10 1.52 -1.09
N GLY A 236 -32.97 0.43 -0.33
CA GLY A 236 -34.08 -0.30 0.30
C GLY A 236 -34.85 -1.20 -0.67
N LYS A 237 -34.38 -1.38 -1.91
CA LYS A 237 -35.10 -2.14 -2.95
C LYS A 237 -34.86 -3.66 -2.86
N TYR A 238 -33.84 -4.10 -2.13
CA TYR A 238 -33.56 -5.53 -1.86
C TYR A 238 -34.17 -6.04 -0.53
N GLY A 239 -34.85 -5.15 0.22
CA GLY A 239 -35.48 -5.28 1.55
C GLY A 239 -35.42 -6.64 2.27
N MET A 240 -34.26 -6.99 2.81
CA MET A 240 -34.10 -8.22 3.62
C MET A 240 -34.71 -8.09 5.01
N LYS A 241 -34.63 -6.92 5.67
CA LYS A 241 -35.25 -6.71 6.99
C LYS A 241 -36.77 -6.82 6.90
N ALA A 242 -37.36 -6.34 5.80
CA ALA A 242 -38.79 -6.50 5.54
C ALA A 242 -39.21 -7.98 5.43
N GLY A 243 -38.29 -8.84 5.00
CA GLY A 243 -38.46 -10.31 4.99
C GLY A 243 -38.12 -11.01 6.30
N GLY A 244 -37.80 -10.28 7.37
CA GLY A 244 -37.49 -10.81 8.70
C GLY A 244 -36.01 -11.06 8.98
N ALA A 245 -35.10 -10.64 8.10
CA ALA A 245 -33.65 -10.69 8.38
C ALA A 245 -33.25 -9.65 9.46
N ALA A 246 -32.13 -9.88 10.13
CA ALA A 246 -31.58 -8.96 11.12
C ALA A 246 -30.94 -7.71 10.50
N ALA A 247 -30.45 -7.83 9.26
CA ALA A 247 -29.73 -6.79 8.54
C ALA A 247 -30.15 -6.76 7.05
N GLU A 248 -29.90 -5.65 6.39
CA GLU A 248 -30.01 -5.52 4.94
C GLU A 248 -28.79 -6.15 4.27
N TRP A 249 -28.97 -6.57 3.01
CA TRP A 249 -27.91 -7.25 2.25
C TRP A 249 -26.60 -6.46 2.22
N HIS A 250 -26.66 -5.13 2.03
CA HIS A 250 -25.47 -4.28 2.01
C HIS A 250 -24.75 -4.18 3.37
N GLU A 251 -25.48 -4.30 4.48
CA GLU A 251 -24.89 -4.32 5.82
C GLU A 251 -24.16 -5.65 6.06
N GLU A 252 -24.77 -6.77 5.66
CA GLU A 252 -24.16 -8.10 5.82
C GLU A 252 -22.94 -8.28 4.90
N ILE A 253 -23.01 -7.86 3.64
CA ILE A 253 -21.88 -8.04 2.72
C ILE A 253 -20.66 -7.19 3.13
N ALA A 254 -20.88 -6.02 3.74
CA ALA A 254 -19.81 -5.18 4.27
C ALA A 254 -19.03 -5.87 5.40
N LEU A 255 -19.69 -6.74 6.19
CA LEU A 255 -19.01 -7.56 7.19
C LEU A 255 -18.12 -8.63 6.54
N ALA A 256 -18.58 -9.23 5.43
CA ALA A 256 -17.78 -10.19 4.66
C ALA A 256 -16.55 -9.54 4.00
N GLU A 257 -16.71 -8.32 3.48
CA GLU A 257 -15.61 -7.50 2.92
C GLU A 257 -14.57 -7.16 3.98
N LYS A 258 -15.04 -6.68 5.14
CA LYS A 258 -14.17 -6.41 6.28
C LYS A 258 -13.39 -7.65 6.69
N TYR A 259 -14.07 -8.79 6.83
CA TYR A 259 -13.42 -10.07 7.12
C TYR A 259 -12.35 -10.40 6.07
N PHE A 260 -12.66 -10.26 4.79
CA PHE A 260 -11.72 -10.54 3.70
C PHE A 260 -10.45 -9.69 3.80
N LEU A 261 -10.57 -8.39 4.10
CA LEU A 261 -9.43 -7.49 4.28
C LEU A 261 -8.61 -7.84 5.53
N GLU A 262 -9.27 -8.02 6.68
CA GLU A 262 -8.61 -8.35 7.95
C GLU A 262 -7.87 -9.69 7.90
N ASN A 263 -8.38 -10.63 7.10
CA ASN A 263 -7.79 -11.96 6.90
C ASN A 263 -6.91 -12.05 5.63
N LYS A 264 -6.49 -10.91 5.06
CA LYS A 264 -5.56 -10.86 3.92
C LYS A 264 -6.00 -11.71 2.73
N GLY A 265 -7.29 -11.70 2.45
CA GLY A 265 -7.91 -12.42 1.35
C GLY A 265 -8.23 -13.90 1.61
N VAL A 266 -7.97 -14.42 2.81
CA VAL A 266 -8.31 -15.80 3.16
C VAL A 266 -9.81 -15.95 3.38
N ALA A 267 -10.42 -16.93 2.72
CA ALA A 267 -11.84 -17.24 2.88
C ALA A 267 -12.13 -17.88 4.26
N PRO A 268 -13.31 -17.62 4.85
CA PRO A 268 -13.76 -18.35 6.04
C PRO A 268 -14.08 -19.80 5.70
N THR A 269 -14.29 -20.63 6.72
CA THR A 269 -14.92 -21.94 6.52
C THR A 269 -16.37 -21.74 6.06
N LEU A 270 -16.74 -22.43 4.98
CA LEU A 270 -18.08 -22.37 4.38
C LEU A 270 -18.79 -23.71 4.53
N ASP A 271 -20.11 -23.69 4.70
CA ASP A 271 -20.96 -24.88 4.61
C ASP A 271 -21.23 -25.29 3.14
N ALA A 272 -22.00 -26.35 2.93
CA ALA A 272 -22.33 -26.86 1.60
C ALA A 272 -23.17 -25.87 0.78
N GLU A 273 -23.89 -24.98 1.44
CA GLU A 273 -24.70 -23.92 0.86
C GLU A 273 -23.89 -22.64 0.57
N GLY A 274 -22.63 -22.57 0.99
CA GLY A 274 -21.78 -21.38 0.82
C GLY A 274 -22.07 -20.26 1.82
N LYS A 275 -22.59 -20.59 2.99
CA LYS A 275 -22.72 -19.69 4.15
C LYS A 275 -21.62 -19.95 5.18
N THR A 276 -21.51 -19.07 6.17
CA THR A 276 -20.51 -19.19 7.22
C THR A 276 -21.02 -18.63 8.54
N ASP A 277 -20.74 -19.33 9.65
CA ASP A 277 -20.92 -18.82 11.01
C ASP A 277 -19.68 -18.08 11.53
N ALA A 278 -18.58 -18.06 10.76
CA ALA A 278 -17.33 -17.41 11.16
C ALA A 278 -17.41 -15.88 11.15
N ILE A 279 -18.41 -15.31 10.47
CA ILE A 279 -18.61 -13.87 10.33
C ILE A 279 -19.93 -13.50 11.02
N SER A 280 -19.83 -12.99 12.24
CA SER A 280 -21.00 -12.59 13.02
C SER A 280 -21.84 -11.55 12.27
N GLY A 281 -23.15 -11.78 12.19
CA GLY A 281 -24.08 -10.89 11.48
C GLY A 281 -24.25 -11.19 10.00
N VAL A 282 -23.57 -12.19 9.44
CA VAL A 282 -23.73 -12.62 8.04
C VAL A 282 -24.59 -13.88 7.96
N SER A 283 -25.74 -13.76 7.29
CA SER A 283 -26.70 -14.83 7.03
C SER A 283 -26.90 -15.14 5.53
N ILE A 284 -26.43 -14.22 4.67
CA ILE A 284 -26.40 -14.36 3.21
C ILE A 284 -25.37 -15.41 2.74
N HIS A 285 -25.57 -15.91 1.52
CA HIS A 285 -24.59 -16.76 0.84
C HIS A 285 -23.39 -15.90 0.42
N VAL A 286 -22.21 -16.20 0.94
CA VAL A 286 -20.97 -15.44 0.65
C VAL A 286 -19.90 -16.24 -0.07
N GLY A 287 -20.04 -17.57 -0.14
CA GLY A 287 -19.02 -18.45 -0.69
C GLY A 287 -18.59 -18.09 -2.11
N GLU A 288 -19.55 -17.75 -2.98
CA GLU A 288 -19.25 -17.33 -4.36
C GLU A 288 -18.36 -16.07 -4.40
N TYR A 289 -18.57 -15.10 -3.50
CA TYR A 289 -17.75 -13.88 -3.45
C TYR A 289 -16.29 -14.19 -3.11
N PHE A 290 -16.04 -15.09 -2.15
CA PHE A 290 -14.69 -15.51 -1.83
C PHE A 290 -14.04 -16.28 -2.98
N THR A 291 -14.78 -17.14 -3.68
CA THR A 291 -14.29 -17.84 -4.88
C THR A 291 -13.94 -16.84 -6.00
N LEU A 292 -14.81 -15.88 -6.28
CA LEU A 292 -14.59 -14.84 -7.29
C LEU A 292 -13.42 -13.92 -6.91
N ALA A 293 -13.25 -13.59 -5.63
CA ALA A 293 -12.11 -12.81 -5.15
C ALA A 293 -10.78 -13.55 -5.38
N GLN A 294 -10.73 -14.86 -5.14
CA GLN A 294 -9.56 -15.68 -5.45
C GLN A 294 -9.28 -15.70 -6.96
N LYS A 295 -10.31 -15.87 -7.79
CA LYS A 295 -10.19 -15.79 -9.25
C LYS A 295 -9.67 -14.43 -9.71
N ALA A 296 -10.13 -13.32 -9.12
CA ALA A 296 -9.61 -11.99 -9.42
C ALA A 296 -8.12 -11.87 -9.05
N LEU A 297 -7.71 -12.42 -7.91
CA LEU A 297 -6.31 -12.42 -7.45
C LEU A 297 -5.37 -13.31 -8.27
N GLU A 298 -5.87 -14.29 -9.03
CA GLU A 298 -5.04 -15.04 -9.99
C GLU A 298 -4.46 -14.12 -11.06
N GLY A 299 -5.20 -13.09 -11.48
CA GLY A 299 -4.69 -12.06 -12.40
C GLY A 299 -3.64 -11.13 -11.77
N ALA A 300 -3.52 -11.15 -10.45
CA ALA A 300 -2.58 -10.32 -9.69
C ALA A 300 -1.24 -11.02 -9.39
N LYS A 301 -1.08 -12.30 -9.73
CA LYS A 301 0.20 -13.05 -9.56
C LYS A 301 1.12 -12.82 -10.76
#